data_AF-A0A6P2E1W1-F1
#
_entry.id   AF-A0A6P2E1W1-F1
#
_cell.length_a   1.000
_cell.length_b   1.000
_cell.length_c   1.000
_cell.angle_alpha   90.00
_cell.angle_beta   90.00
_cell.angle_gamma   90.00
#
_symmetry.space_group_name_H-M   'P 1'
#
loop_
_entity.id
_entity.type
_entity.pdbx_description
1 polymer ?
#
loop_
_entity_poly.entity_id
_entity_poly.type
_entity_poly.pdbx_seq_one_letter_code
_entity_poly.pdbx_strand_id
1 'polypeptide(L)'
;MKTSHILAAAALSLLAAAAAHAETYHGVQAPVSALSRADVDAEAARTAAAPNQNVVRGSRGAEAFKSVANPEAVYAQAIATANAPDQNVSGGSRVNSRVISTMTNRADTLQQAQKQGAPAAK
;
A
#
# COMPACT_ATOMS: atom_id res chain seq x y z
N MET A 1 30.65 2.84 -73.33
CA MET A 1 30.11 3.97 -72.53
C MET A 1 31.26 4.63 -71.78
N LYS A 2 31.38 5.96 -71.79
CA LYS A 2 32.47 6.66 -71.08
C LYS A 2 32.20 6.64 -69.56
N THR A 3 33.23 6.44 -68.74
CA THR A 3 33.16 6.40 -67.26
C THR A 3 32.50 7.63 -66.65
N SER A 4 32.62 8.78 -67.31
CA SER A 4 31.94 10.03 -66.96
C SER A 4 30.41 9.91 -66.93
N HIS A 5 29.80 9.11 -67.82
CA HIS A 5 28.34 8.91 -67.82
C HIS A 5 27.87 8.05 -66.66
N ILE A 6 28.69 7.08 -66.23
CA ILE A 6 28.38 6.22 -65.08
C ILE A 6 28.44 7.04 -63.79
N LEU A 7 29.47 7.89 -63.64
CA LEU A 7 29.60 8.78 -62.49
C LEU A 7 28.46 9.81 -62.42
N ALA A 8 28.07 10.38 -63.56
CA ALA A 8 26.95 11.33 -63.61
C ALA A 8 25.62 10.65 -63.24
N ALA A 9 25.38 9.44 -63.74
CA ALA A 9 24.19 8.66 -63.38
C ALA A 9 24.17 8.30 -61.89
N ALA A 10 25.31 7.88 -61.33
CA ALA A 10 25.44 7.56 -59.91
C ALA A 10 25.17 8.79 -59.03
N ALA A 11 25.78 9.94 -59.35
CA ALA A 11 25.56 11.18 -58.61
C ALA A 11 24.09 11.62 -58.67
N LEU A 12 23.44 11.51 -59.83
CA LEU A 12 22.03 11.86 -59.98
C LEU A 12 21.12 10.91 -59.19
N SER A 13 21.44 9.61 -59.16
CA SER A 13 20.69 8.63 -58.36
C SER A 13 20.83 8.84 -56.85
N LEU A 14 22.02 9.23 -56.37
CA LEU A 14 22.24 9.57 -54.97
C LEU A 14 21.50 10.84 -54.56
N LEU A 15 21.46 11.85 -55.44
CA LEU A 15 20.69 13.07 -55.20
C LEU A 15 19.18 12.79 -55.19
N ALA A 16 18.70 11.92 -56.08
CA ALA A 16 17.30 11.48 -56.09
C ALA A 16 16.93 10.68 -54.83
N ALA A 17 17.82 9.81 -54.33
CA ALA A 17 17.61 9.07 -53.10
C ALA A 17 17.60 9.96 -51.85
N ALA A 18 18.41 11.03 -51.83
CA ALA A 18 18.40 12.01 -50.75
C ALA A 18 17.16 12.94 -50.80
N ALA A 19 16.64 13.21 -52.00
CA ALA A 19 15.41 13.99 -52.19
C ALA A 19 14.12 13.16 -52.01
N ALA A 20 14.23 11.83 -52.04
CA ALA A 20 13.14 10.92 -51.68
C ALA A 20 12.94 10.89 -50.15
N HIS A 21 12.61 12.06 -49.59
CA HIS A 21 11.96 12.12 -48.29
C HIS A 21 10.56 11.54 -48.47
N ALA A 22 10.28 10.42 -47.81
CA ALA A 22 8.90 9.97 -47.63
C ALA A 22 8.12 11.14 -47.01
N GLU A 23 7.03 11.54 -47.65
CA GLU A 23 6.13 12.53 -47.08
C GLU A 23 5.79 12.10 -45.65
N THR A 24 6.09 12.97 -44.69
CA THR A 24 5.68 12.71 -43.30
C THR A 24 4.17 12.58 -43.31
N TYR A 25 3.67 11.38 -43.06
CA TYR A 25 2.24 11.16 -42.89
C TYR A 25 1.78 12.00 -41.71
N HIS A 26 1.12 13.13 -42.00
CA HIS A 26 0.69 14.09 -40.99
C HIS A 26 -0.54 13.60 -40.19
N GLY A 27 -1.15 12.47 -40.59
CA GLY A 27 -2.43 12.01 -40.04
C GLY A 27 -3.57 12.97 -40.38
N VAL A 28 -4.78 12.45 -40.58
CA VAL A 28 -5.98 13.30 -40.81
C VAL A 28 -6.45 13.97 -39.51
N GLN A 29 -5.94 13.51 -38.37
CA GLN A 29 -6.14 14.12 -37.05
C GLN A 29 -4.79 14.31 -36.38
N ALA A 30 -4.44 15.56 -36.05
CA ALA A 30 -3.34 15.83 -35.13
C ALA A 30 -3.62 15.08 -33.82
N PRO A 31 -2.64 14.39 -33.22
CA PRO A 31 -2.86 13.75 -31.94
C PRO A 31 -3.28 14.81 -30.92
N VAL A 32 -4.54 14.77 -30.50
CA VAL A 32 -5.13 15.59 -29.43
C VAL A 32 -4.61 15.20 -28.05
N SER A 33 -3.48 14.49 -27.99
CA SER A 33 -2.78 14.25 -26.72
C SER A 33 -2.24 15.59 -26.25
N ALA A 34 -2.68 16.04 -25.07
CA ALA A 34 -2.16 17.23 -24.40
C ALA A 34 -0.65 17.16 -24.09
N LEU A 35 -0.02 15.99 -24.29
CA LEU A 35 1.36 15.66 -23.96
C LEU A 35 2.13 15.21 -25.21
N SER A 36 3.38 15.66 -25.32
CA SER A 36 4.30 15.19 -26.34
C SER A 36 4.72 13.73 -26.08
N ARG A 37 5.27 13.04 -27.10
CA ARG A 37 5.80 11.68 -26.91
C ARG A 37 6.87 11.62 -25.82
N ALA A 38 7.75 12.62 -25.75
CA ALA A 38 8.77 12.71 -24.72
C ALA A 38 8.16 12.83 -23.31
N ASP A 39 7.06 13.56 -23.16
CA ASP A 39 6.37 13.69 -21.88
C ASP A 39 5.71 12.36 -21.47
N VAL A 40 5.15 11.62 -22.43
CA VAL A 40 4.59 10.28 -22.20
C VAL A 40 5.69 9.30 -21.78
N ASP A 41 6.84 9.31 -22.46
CA ASP A 41 7.96 8.42 -22.14
C ASP A 41 8.54 8.74 -20.75
N ALA A 42 8.65 10.02 -20.40
CA ALA A 42 9.08 10.46 -19.08
C ALA A 42 8.11 10.01 -17.98
N GLU A 43 6.79 10.14 -18.20
CA GLU A 43 5.77 9.70 -17.25
C GLU A 43 5.73 8.17 -17.10
N ALA A 44 5.90 7.44 -18.21
CA ALA A 44 5.97 5.99 -18.20
C ALA A 44 7.18 5.50 -17.39
N ALA A 45 8.35 6.10 -17.57
CA ALA A 45 9.55 5.78 -16.79
C ALA A 45 9.37 6.10 -15.29
N ARG A 46 8.77 7.26 -14.97
CA ARG A 46 8.43 7.61 -13.58
C ARG A 46 7.49 6.61 -12.93
N THR A 47 6.43 6.25 -13.64
CA THR A 47 5.42 5.30 -13.14
C THR A 47 6.04 3.92 -12.95
N ALA A 48 6.83 3.42 -13.90
CA ALA A 48 7.49 2.12 -13.80
C ALA A 48 8.51 2.06 -12.64
N ALA A 49 9.16 3.18 -12.32
CA ALA A 49 10.07 3.30 -11.17
C ALA A 49 9.34 3.49 -9.83
N ALA A 50 8.01 3.63 -9.83
CA ALA A 50 7.25 3.89 -8.62
C ALA A 50 7.31 2.69 -7.65
N PRO A 51 7.48 2.92 -6.33
CA PRO A 51 7.45 1.85 -5.36
C PRO A 51 6.13 1.07 -5.41
N ASN A 52 6.24 -0.26 -5.37
CA ASN A 52 5.09 -1.17 -5.34
C ASN A 52 4.17 -1.13 -6.59
N GLN A 53 4.67 -0.67 -7.75
CA GLN A 53 3.87 -0.47 -8.96
C GLN A 53 3.11 -1.72 -9.45
N ASN A 54 3.64 -2.93 -9.20
CA ASN A 54 2.98 -4.20 -9.56
C ASN A 54 2.86 -5.18 -8.38
N VAL A 55 2.84 -4.67 -7.14
CA VAL A 55 2.86 -5.52 -5.95
C VAL A 55 1.49 -5.49 -5.28
N VAL A 56 0.88 -6.65 -5.03
CA VAL A 56 -0.39 -6.73 -4.30
C VAL A 56 -0.20 -6.34 -2.83
N ARG A 57 -1.24 -5.80 -2.18
CA ARG A 57 -1.18 -5.29 -0.80
C ARG A 57 -0.50 -6.25 0.18
N GLY A 58 -0.84 -7.54 0.12
CA GLY A 58 -0.28 -8.56 1.01
C GLY A 58 1.23 -8.83 0.83
N SER A 59 1.80 -8.47 -0.30
CA SER A 59 3.23 -8.66 -0.60
C SER A 59 4.09 -7.44 -0.22
N ARG A 60 3.46 -6.35 0.27
CA ARG A 60 4.14 -5.09 0.64
C ARG A 60 4.63 -5.05 2.09
N GLY A 61 4.51 -6.17 2.81
CA GLY A 61 4.81 -6.26 4.24
C GLY A 61 3.67 -5.78 5.14
N ALA A 62 3.89 -5.80 6.45
CA ALA A 62 2.93 -5.29 7.41
C ALA A 62 2.77 -3.78 7.26
N GLU A 63 1.54 -3.30 7.17
CA GLU A 63 1.27 -1.88 7.12
C GLU A 63 1.48 -1.20 8.46
N ALA A 64 1.81 0.09 8.41
CA ALA A 64 1.87 0.91 9.61
C ALA A 64 0.48 0.95 10.27
N PHE A 65 0.34 0.27 11.40
CA PHE A 65 -0.82 0.34 12.26
C PHE A 65 -0.56 1.33 13.38
N LYS A 66 -1.48 2.29 13.56
CA LYS A 66 -1.48 3.18 14.72
C LYS A 66 -2.56 2.72 15.69
N SER A 67 -2.14 2.14 16.82
CA SER A 67 -3.08 1.84 17.91
C SER A 67 -3.73 3.13 18.41
N VAL A 68 -5.05 3.10 18.56
CA VAL A 68 -5.82 4.15 19.24
C VAL A 68 -6.02 3.84 20.72
N ALA A 69 -5.72 2.60 21.14
CA ALA A 69 -5.88 2.15 22.52
C ALA A 69 -4.55 2.28 23.29
N ASN A 70 -4.66 2.64 24.57
CA ASN A 70 -3.53 2.61 25.50
C ASN A 70 -3.15 1.15 25.78
N PRO A 71 -1.91 0.72 25.49
CA PRO A 71 -1.49 -0.67 25.65
C PRO A 71 -1.60 -1.17 27.09
N GLU A 72 -1.30 -0.32 28.09
CA GLU A 72 -1.41 -0.69 29.51
C GLU A 72 -2.87 -0.93 29.91
N ALA A 73 -3.79 -0.10 29.40
CA ALA A 73 -5.22 -0.28 29.64
C ALA A 73 -5.73 -1.58 29.02
N VAL A 74 -5.30 -1.91 27.80
CA VAL A 74 -5.65 -3.16 27.12
C VAL A 74 -5.10 -4.36 27.90
N TYR A 75 -3.85 -4.28 28.36
CA TYR A 75 -3.23 -5.33 29.15
C TYR A 75 -3.98 -5.57 30.47
N ALA A 76 -4.28 -4.50 31.21
CA ALA A 76 -5.05 -4.58 32.45
C ALA A 76 -6.45 -5.17 32.22
N GLN A 77 -7.14 -4.77 31.15
CA GLN A 77 -8.44 -5.32 30.78
C GLN A 77 -8.35 -6.81 30.42
N ALA A 78 -7.31 -7.23 29.71
CA ALA A 78 -7.08 -8.63 29.38
C ALA A 78 -6.88 -9.48 30.64
N ILE A 79 -6.09 -9.00 31.60
CA ILE A 79 -5.92 -9.68 32.90
C ILE A 79 -7.25 -9.75 33.65
N ALA A 80 -7.98 -8.65 33.76
CA ALA A 80 -9.26 -8.62 34.46
C ALA A 80 -10.27 -9.58 33.82
N THR A 81 -10.30 -9.62 32.48
CA THR A 81 -11.11 -10.55 31.71
C THR A 81 -10.70 -11.98 32.03
N ALA A 82 -9.42 -12.35 31.87
CA ALA A 82 -8.93 -13.71 32.15
C ALA A 82 -9.16 -14.19 33.60
N ASN A 83 -9.28 -13.27 34.57
CA ASN A 83 -9.58 -13.57 35.97
C ASN A 83 -11.07 -13.46 36.32
N ALA A 84 -11.94 -13.18 35.33
CA ALA A 84 -13.37 -13.07 35.57
C ALA A 84 -13.96 -14.43 35.97
N PRO A 85 -14.83 -14.49 36.98
CA PRO A 85 -15.42 -15.74 37.46
C PRO A 85 -16.19 -16.53 36.39
N ASP A 86 -16.81 -15.81 35.46
CA ASP A 86 -17.63 -16.38 34.39
C ASP A 86 -16.87 -16.51 33.06
N GLN A 87 -15.52 -16.52 33.05
CA GLN A 87 -14.71 -16.59 31.81
C GLN A 87 -15.10 -17.71 30.85
N ASN A 88 -15.52 -18.86 31.38
CA ASN A 88 -15.88 -20.03 30.61
C ASN A 88 -17.40 -20.19 30.42
N VAL A 89 -18.18 -19.18 30.80
CA VAL A 89 -19.64 -19.22 30.69
C VAL A 89 -20.08 -18.47 29.44
N SER A 90 -20.76 -19.19 28.54
CA SER A 90 -21.33 -18.59 27.33
C SER A 90 -22.71 -17.98 27.61
N GLY A 91 -23.11 -16.98 26.82
CA GLY A 91 -24.45 -16.37 26.93
C GLY A 91 -25.58 -17.39 26.81
N GLY A 92 -25.46 -18.37 25.90
CA GLY A 92 -26.48 -19.41 25.71
C GLY A 92 -26.70 -20.32 26.92
N SER A 93 -25.77 -20.33 27.88
CA SER A 93 -25.89 -21.05 29.14
C SER A 93 -26.70 -20.28 30.20
N ARG A 94 -27.20 -19.07 29.90
CA ARG A 94 -27.91 -18.21 30.86
C ARG A 94 -29.23 -17.66 30.31
N VAL A 95 -30.11 -17.27 31.23
CA VAL A 95 -31.38 -16.60 30.92
C VAL A 95 -31.12 -15.31 30.13
N ASN A 96 -31.95 -15.05 29.10
CA ASN A 96 -31.83 -13.91 28.19
C ASN A 96 -30.48 -13.82 27.45
N SER A 97 -29.76 -14.94 27.31
CA SER A 97 -28.48 -15.01 26.61
C SER A 97 -27.40 -14.06 27.16
N ARG A 98 -27.50 -13.67 28.44
CA ARG A 98 -26.64 -12.65 29.05
C ARG A 98 -25.89 -13.16 30.27
N VAL A 99 -24.56 -13.00 30.26
CA VAL A 99 -23.70 -13.25 31.40
C VAL A 99 -23.63 -12.01 32.28
N ILE A 100 -24.31 -12.09 33.42
CA ILE A 100 -24.23 -11.11 34.50
C ILE A 100 -23.50 -11.81 35.65
N SER A 101 -22.27 -11.38 35.90
CA SER A 101 -21.50 -11.92 37.02
C SER A 101 -22.08 -11.41 38.33
N THR A 102 -22.28 -12.32 39.28
CA THR A 102 -22.65 -11.99 40.67
C THR A 102 -21.48 -12.22 41.62
N MET A 103 -20.30 -12.57 41.09
CA MET A 103 -19.12 -12.94 41.85
C MET A 103 -18.02 -11.89 41.71
N THR A 104 -17.22 -11.70 42.76
CA THR A 104 -16.10 -10.75 42.76
C THR A 104 -14.97 -11.25 41.85
N ASN A 105 -14.40 -10.35 41.05
CA ASN A 105 -13.25 -10.67 40.22
C ASN A 105 -11.99 -10.89 41.08
N ARG A 106 -11.26 -11.97 40.83
CA ARG A 106 -10.03 -12.30 41.56
C ARG A 106 -8.93 -11.26 41.37
N ALA A 107 -8.81 -10.64 40.20
CA ALA A 107 -7.81 -9.61 39.96
C ALA A 107 -8.06 -8.39 40.84
N ASP A 108 -9.33 -7.98 40.99
CA ASP A 108 -9.71 -6.85 41.82
C ASP A 108 -9.43 -7.10 43.30
N THR A 109 -9.69 -8.32 43.80
CA THR A 109 -9.40 -8.68 45.20
C THR A 109 -7.90 -8.68 45.49
N LEU A 110 -7.08 -9.19 44.57
CA LEU A 110 -5.62 -9.16 44.72
C LEU A 110 -5.07 -7.73 44.67
N GLN A 111 -5.58 -6.88 43.78
CA GLN A 111 -5.18 -5.48 43.73
C GLN A 111 -5.58 -4.70 44.99
N GLN A 112 -6.76 -4.97 45.55
CA GLN A 112 -7.19 -4.36 46.82
C GLN A 112 -6.31 -4.83 47.99
N ALA A 113 -5.98 -6.13 48.06
CA ALA A 113 -5.09 -6.66 49.08
C ALA A 113 -3.68 -6.05 48.99
N GLN A 114 -3.14 -5.86 47.78
CA GLN A 114 -1.85 -5.19 47.58
C GLN A 114 -1.87 -3.72 48.00
N LYS A 115 -2.96 -2.98 47.71
CA LYS A 115 -3.12 -1.59 48.16
C LYS A 115 -3.23 -1.46 49.68
N GLN A 116 -3.85 -2.43 50.35
CA GLN A 116 -3.99 -2.45 51.81
C GLN A 116 -2.71 -2.91 52.53
N GLY A 117 -1.89 -3.73 51.87
CA GLY A 117 -0.61 -4.24 52.40
C GLY A 117 0.59 -3.32 52.16
N ALA A 118 0.47 -2.24 51.38
CA ALA A 118 1.54 -1.28 51.17
C ALA A 118 1.58 -0.26 52.32
N PRO A 119 2.60 -0.29 53.22
CA PRO A 119 2.71 0.71 54.27
C PRO A 119 2.91 2.10 53.63
N ALA A 120 2.14 3.08 54.10
CA ALA A 120 2.31 4.48 53.73
C ALA A 120 3.76 4.91 54.05
N ALA A 121 4.57 5.09 53.01
CA ALA A 121 5.91 5.66 53.15
C ALA A 121 5.76 7.09 53.69
N LYS A 122 6.22 7.29 54.92
CA LYS A 122 6.46 8.60 55.54
C LYS A 122 7.85 9.08 55.17
#